data_AF-A0A257TIY2-F1
#
_entry.id   AF-A0A257TIY2-F1
#
_cell.length_a   1.000
_cell.length_b   1.000
_cell.length_c   1.000
_cell.angle_alpha   90.00
_cell.angle_beta   90.00
_cell.angle_gamma   90.00
#
_symmetry.space_group_name_H-M   'P 1'
#
loop_
_entity.id
_entity.type
_entity.pdbx_description
1 polymer ?
#
loop_
_entity_poly.entity_id
_entity_poly.type
_entity_poly.pdbx_seq_one_letter_code
_entity_poly.pdbx_strand_id
1 'polypeptide(L)'
;MTRSNWGKSMRMIYLHLVALASLLPAQDKTSIHVLDACEDTTQWRTFQSAGVIVSQHRDIGESGGAIRFDVAFTKGSGYGGIVRTFDITLPENYELSFSLRATIPLNNFEVKLSNDTLGENIWWVNKKNYAYPSQWKRIHVKKRHLSFAWGPRSAPAPDALRRLELVVTA
;
A
#
# COMPACT_ATOMS: atom_id res chain seq x y z
N MET A 1 -65.19 35.52 -0.96
CA MET A 1 -64.93 36.98 -1.08
C MET A 1 -64.26 37.40 0.22
N THR A 2 -62.96 37.64 0.25
CA THR A 2 -62.35 38.93 -0.10
C THR A 2 -60.88 38.74 -0.54
N ARG A 3 -60.51 39.47 -1.60
CA ARG A 3 -59.14 39.60 -2.13
C ARG A 3 -58.39 40.72 -1.40
N SER A 4 -57.09 40.56 -1.22
CA SER A 4 -56.11 41.66 -1.01
C SER A 4 -54.70 41.07 -1.14
N ASN A 5 -54.14 40.92 -2.35
CA ASN A 5 -53.33 41.92 -3.09
C ASN A 5 -52.23 42.59 -2.26
N TRP A 6 -51.13 41.87 -2.02
CA TRP A 6 -49.83 42.47 -1.71
C TRP A 6 -48.85 42.21 -2.85
N GLY A 7 -48.34 43.30 -3.40
CA GLY A 7 -47.53 43.37 -4.60
C GLY A 7 -46.25 42.57 -4.50
N LYS A 8 -45.88 41.97 -5.63
CA LYS A 8 -44.61 41.28 -5.86
C LYS A 8 -43.46 42.26 -5.56
N SER A 9 -42.87 42.17 -4.38
CA SER A 9 -41.58 42.83 -4.12
C SER A 9 -40.52 42.06 -4.89
N MET A 10 -40.18 42.57 -6.07
CA MET A 10 -39.10 42.07 -6.91
C MET A 10 -37.78 42.40 -6.21
N ARG A 11 -37.25 41.45 -5.44
CA ARG A 11 -35.89 41.54 -4.90
C ARG A 11 -34.94 41.10 -6.00
N MET A 12 -34.23 42.06 -6.60
CA MET A 12 -33.08 41.75 -7.46
C MET A 12 -32.00 41.08 -6.59
N ILE A 13 -31.79 39.79 -6.79
CA ILE A 13 -30.66 39.07 -6.20
C ILE A 13 -29.47 39.32 -7.14
N TYR A 14 -28.51 40.11 -6.67
CA TYR A 14 -27.23 40.26 -7.34
C TYR A 14 -26.37 39.04 -7.00
N LEU A 15 -26.12 38.19 -8.00
CA LEU A 15 -25.18 37.08 -7.89
C LEU A 15 -23.78 37.61 -8.19
N HIS A 16 -22.95 37.81 -7.17
CA HIS A 16 -21.51 37.98 -7.40
C HIS A 16 -20.90 36.61 -7.69
N LEU A 17 -20.50 36.41 -8.94
CA LEU A 17 -19.53 35.38 -9.30
C LEU A 17 -18.22 35.70 -8.57
N VAL A 18 -17.95 35.00 -7.46
CA VAL A 18 -16.57 34.84 -7.00
C VAL A 18 -15.93 33.93 -8.03
N ALA A 19 -14.97 34.48 -8.77
CA ALA A 19 -14.14 33.69 -9.67
C ALA A 19 -13.57 32.50 -8.89
N LEU A 20 -13.96 31.28 -9.24
CA LEU A 20 -13.25 30.10 -8.81
C LEU A 20 -11.94 30.10 -9.60
N ALA A 21 -10.90 30.72 -9.05
CA ALA A 21 -9.56 30.47 -9.53
C ALA A 21 -9.28 28.99 -9.32
N SER A 22 -9.35 28.20 -10.39
CA SER A 22 -8.78 26.87 -10.39
C SER A 22 -7.28 27.03 -10.18
N LEU A 23 -6.83 26.90 -8.93
CA LEU A 23 -5.48 26.42 -8.65
C LEU A 23 -5.38 25.10 -9.40
N LEU A 24 -4.77 25.13 -10.58
CA LEU A 24 -4.37 23.91 -11.25
C LEU A 24 -3.56 23.15 -10.19
N PRO A 25 -3.96 21.92 -9.80
CA PRO A 25 -3.14 21.14 -8.89
C PRO A 25 -1.76 21.09 -9.50
N ALA A 26 -0.74 21.40 -8.70
CA ALA A 26 0.65 21.30 -9.12
C ALA A 26 0.81 19.97 -9.86
N GLN A 27 1.33 20.03 -11.08
CA GLN A 27 1.51 18.85 -11.90
C GLN A 27 2.62 18.03 -11.25
N ASP A 28 2.25 17.15 -10.30
CA ASP A 28 3.19 16.24 -9.64
C ASP A 28 3.83 15.39 -10.73
N LYS A 29 5.07 15.73 -11.06
CA LYS A 29 5.87 14.99 -12.04
C LYS A 29 6.10 13.60 -11.46
N THR A 30 5.35 12.62 -11.95
CA THR A 30 5.46 11.24 -11.50
C THR A 30 6.78 10.66 -11.98
N SER A 31 7.75 10.52 -11.07
CA SER A 31 9.01 9.83 -11.31
C SER A 31 8.88 8.36 -10.90
N ILE A 32 9.07 7.44 -11.84
CA ILE A 32 9.11 6.00 -11.55
C ILE A 32 10.52 5.61 -11.13
N HIS A 33 10.66 5.06 -9.93
CA HIS A 33 11.91 4.50 -9.43
C HIS A 33 11.76 2.99 -9.24
N VAL A 34 12.59 2.19 -9.93
CA VAL A 34 12.57 0.74 -9.82
C VAL A 34 13.35 0.32 -8.57
N LEU A 35 12.67 -0.31 -7.62
CA LEU A 35 13.27 -0.75 -6.35
C LEU A 35 14.00 -2.10 -6.48
N ASP A 36 13.46 -2.98 -7.31
CA ASP A 36 14.00 -4.31 -7.56
C ASP A 36 13.47 -4.83 -8.90
N ALA A 37 14.35 -5.47 -9.68
CA ALA A 37 13.97 -6.22 -10.87
C ALA A 37 13.69 -7.71 -10.57
N CYS A 38 13.90 -8.15 -9.33
CA CYS A 38 13.70 -9.51 -8.83
C CYS A 38 14.61 -10.56 -9.51
N GLU A 39 15.80 -10.15 -9.94
CA GLU A 39 16.78 -11.03 -10.59
C GLU A 39 17.67 -11.79 -9.60
N ASP A 40 17.83 -11.26 -8.38
CA ASP A 40 18.66 -11.82 -7.32
C ASP A 40 17.85 -11.97 -6.03
N THR A 41 17.58 -13.22 -5.65
CA THR A 41 16.81 -13.53 -4.44
C THR A 41 17.57 -13.23 -3.15
N THR A 42 18.91 -13.15 -3.19
CA THR A 42 19.74 -12.94 -1.99
C THR A 42 19.55 -11.57 -1.35
N GLN A 43 18.97 -10.63 -2.12
CA GLN A 43 18.58 -9.30 -1.62
C GLN A 43 17.39 -9.33 -0.66
N TRP A 44 16.68 -10.45 -0.61
CA TRP A 44 15.52 -10.67 0.26
C TRP A 44 15.84 -11.76 1.27
N ARG A 45 15.18 -11.71 2.42
CA ARG A 45 15.29 -12.74 3.46
C ARG A 45 13.91 -13.24 3.86
N THR A 46 13.81 -14.52 4.17
CA THR A 46 12.58 -15.09 4.74
C THR A 46 12.51 -14.84 6.24
N PHE A 47 11.29 -14.79 6.78
CA PHE A 47 11.02 -14.79 8.21
C PHE A 47 9.67 -15.43 8.50
N GLN A 48 9.48 -15.95 9.71
CA GLN A 48 8.30 -16.72 10.07
C GLN A 48 8.06 -16.77 11.59
N SER A 49 6.82 -16.99 11.98
CA SER A 49 6.45 -17.34 13.36
C SER A 49 6.66 -18.83 13.63
N ALA A 50 6.59 -19.22 14.91
CA ALA A 50 6.56 -20.64 15.29
C ALA A 50 5.39 -21.37 14.58
N GLY A 51 5.64 -22.61 14.14
CA GLY A 51 4.66 -23.42 13.40
C GLY A 51 4.47 -23.05 11.93
N VAL A 52 5.30 -22.15 11.38
CA VAL A 52 5.27 -21.75 9.96
C VAL A 52 6.60 -22.07 9.31
N ILE A 53 6.55 -22.63 8.10
CA ILE A 53 7.71 -22.88 7.27
C ILE A 53 7.64 -21.94 6.07
N VAL A 54 8.71 -21.19 5.84
CA VAL A 54 8.86 -20.33 4.65
C VAL A 54 10.10 -20.75 3.88
N SER A 55 9.96 -20.85 2.56
CA SER A 55 11.09 -21.00 1.64
C SER A 55 11.02 -19.93 0.56
N GLN A 56 12.17 -19.61 -0.05
CA GLN A 56 12.28 -18.61 -1.10
C GLN A 56 13.02 -19.17 -2.30
N HIS A 57 12.54 -18.81 -3.49
CA HIS A 57 13.06 -19.27 -4.77
C HIS A 57 13.06 -18.13 -5.78
N ARG A 58 13.91 -18.26 -6.80
CA ARG A 58 13.78 -17.47 -8.02
C ARG A 58 12.74 -18.14 -8.91
N ASP A 59 11.93 -17.33 -9.59
CA ASP A 59 10.91 -17.80 -10.53
C ASP A 59 10.78 -16.82 -11.71
N ILE A 60 9.89 -17.12 -12.64
CA ILE A 60 9.60 -16.31 -13.82
C ILE A 60 8.49 -15.30 -13.47
N GLY A 61 8.80 -14.02 -13.64
CA GLY A 61 7.89 -12.90 -13.44
C GLY A 61 7.02 -12.56 -14.65
N GLU A 62 6.23 -11.49 -14.53
CA GLU A 62 5.44 -10.92 -15.64
C GLU A 62 6.33 -10.42 -16.79
N SER A 63 7.50 -9.88 -16.46
CA SER A 63 8.47 -9.33 -17.43
C SER A 63 9.90 -9.44 -16.89
N GLY A 64 10.41 -10.66 -16.71
CA GLY A 64 11.75 -10.93 -16.16
C GLY A 64 11.74 -11.93 -15.01
N GLY A 65 12.62 -11.76 -14.03
CA GLY A 65 12.63 -12.55 -12.80
C GLY A 65 11.49 -12.23 -11.84
N ALA A 66 11.24 -13.14 -10.91
CA ALA A 66 10.37 -12.95 -9.75
C ALA A 66 10.96 -13.63 -8.51
N ILE A 67 10.61 -13.09 -7.35
CA ILE A 67 10.83 -13.75 -6.06
C ILE A 67 9.57 -14.54 -5.73
N ARG A 68 9.69 -15.87 -5.69
CA ARG A 68 8.64 -16.73 -5.12
C ARG A 68 8.99 -17.01 -3.67
N PHE A 69 7.99 -16.95 -2.80
CA PHE A 69 8.11 -17.50 -1.46
C PHE A 69 6.91 -18.38 -1.16
N ASP A 70 7.20 -19.57 -0.63
CA ASP A 70 6.22 -20.58 -0.30
C ASP A 70 6.01 -20.57 1.22
N VAL A 71 4.75 -20.53 1.67
CA VAL A 71 4.39 -20.45 3.10
C VAL A 71 3.50 -21.64 3.47
N ALA A 72 3.90 -22.41 4.48
CA ALA A 72 3.15 -23.54 5.00
C ALA A 72 2.86 -23.37 6.50
N PHE A 73 1.56 -23.29 6.85
CA PHE A 73 1.09 -23.21 8.24
C PHE A 73 0.90 -24.62 8.82
N THR A 74 1.93 -25.13 9.50
CA THR A 74 1.93 -26.51 10.04
C THR A 74 1.08 -26.69 11.32
N LYS A 75 0.68 -25.57 11.94
CA LYS A 75 -0.17 -25.53 13.14
C LYS A 75 -1.49 -24.77 12.96
N GLY A 76 -1.81 -24.37 11.72
CA GLY A 76 -3.06 -23.68 11.38
C GLY A 76 -3.12 -22.18 11.69
N SER A 77 -2.12 -21.61 12.36
CA SER A 77 -2.02 -20.18 12.66
C SER A 77 -0.60 -19.66 12.45
N GLY A 78 -0.44 -18.35 12.30
CA GLY A 78 0.87 -17.69 12.31
C GLY A 78 1.07 -16.77 11.12
N TYR A 79 2.32 -16.37 10.90
CA TYR A 79 2.71 -15.53 9.78
C TYR A 79 4.05 -15.96 9.19
N GLY A 80 4.21 -15.73 7.89
CA GLY A 80 5.45 -15.97 7.16
C GLY A 80 5.54 -15.08 5.94
N GLY A 81 6.76 -14.73 5.55
CA GLY A 81 6.96 -13.81 4.44
C GLY A 81 8.42 -13.56 4.09
N ILE A 82 8.62 -12.52 3.30
CA ILE A 82 9.93 -12.04 2.88
C ILE A 82 10.11 -10.56 3.24
N VAL A 83 11.35 -10.18 3.52
CA VAL A 83 11.76 -8.83 3.86
C VAL A 83 12.99 -8.39 3.07
N ARG A 84 13.00 -7.12 2.69
CA ARG A 84 14.18 -6.43 2.14
C ARG A 84 14.34 -5.05 2.77
N THR A 85 15.59 -4.64 2.95
CA THR A 85 15.93 -3.29 3.42
C THR A 85 16.28 -2.37 2.25
N PHE A 86 15.99 -1.09 2.41
CA PHE A 86 16.20 -0.04 1.41
C PHE A 86 16.83 1.20 2.04
N ASP A 87 17.34 2.11 1.21
CA ASP A 87 17.78 3.44 1.62
C ASP A 87 17.13 4.47 0.68
N ILE A 88 15.86 4.75 0.92
CA ILE A 88 15.05 5.60 0.04
C ILE A 88 14.32 6.64 0.88
N THR A 89 14.55 7.92 0.59
CA THR A 89 13.69 9.00 1.05
C THR A 89 12.39 8.98 0.26
N LEU A 90 11.26 8.90 0.97
CA LEU A 90 9.94 8.93 0.35
C LEU A 90 9.51 10.38 0.13
N PRO A 91 8.97 10.72 -1.06
CA PRO A 91 8.41 12.04 -1.30
C PRO A 91 7.13 12.24 -0.48
N GLU A 92 6.61 13.47 -0.43
CA GLU A 92 5.40 13.81 0.31
C GLU A 92 4.20 12.91 -0.09
N ASN A 93 4.10 12.53 -1.36
CA ASN A 93 3.10 11.61 -1.86
C ASN A 93 3.75 10.55 -2.76
N TYR A 94 3.39 9.28 -2.55
CA TYR A 94 3.99 8.16 -3.26
C TYR A 94 3.02 6.98 -3.43
N GLU A 95 3.38 6.10 -4.36
CA GLU A 95 2.78 4.79 -4.56
C GLU A 95 3.88 3.74 -4.70
N LEU A 96 3.82 2.71 -3.87
CA LEU A 96 4.54 1.46 -4.10
C LEU A 96 3.67 0.57 -4.98
N SER A 97 4.24 0.00 -6.05
CA SER A 97 3.54 -0.98 -6.88
C SER A 97 4.40 -2.18 -7.21
N PHE A 98 3.76 -3.35 -7.35
CA PHE A 98 4.41 -4.61 -7.71
C PHE A 98 3.38 -5.57 -8.32
N SER A 99 3.82 -6.45 -9.21
CA SER A 99 2.95 -7.49 -9.79
C SER A 99 2.90 -8.72 -8.88
N LEU A 100 1.71 -9.24 -8.63
CA LEU A 100 1.46 -10.40 -7.77
C LEU A 100 0.66 -11.45 -8.54
N ARG A 101 1.07 -12.71 -8.38
CA ARG A 101 0.34 -13.92 -8.75
C ARG A 101 0.60 -14.96 -7.68
N ALA A 102 -0.43 -15.69 -7.23
CA ALA A 102 -0.24 -16.79 -6.30
C ALA A 102 -1.33 -17.86 -6.45
N THR A 103 -0.96 -19.09 -6.09
CA THR A 103 -1.86 -20.26 -6.01
C THR A 103 -1.86 -20.74 -4.57
N ILE A 104 -2.57 -20.03 -3.70
CA ILE A 104 -2.66 -20.35 -2.26
C ILE A 104 -4.10 -20.18 -1.75
N PRO A 105 -4.48 -20.83 -0.63
CA PRO A 105 -5.80 -20.62 0.00
C PRO A 105 -6.02 -19.17 0.44
N LEU A 106 -7.28 -18.84 0.76
CA LEU A 106 -7.61 -17.57 1.40
C LEU A 106 -6.85 -17.43 2.72
N ASN A 107 -5.98 -16.44 2.75
CA ASN A 107 -5.19 -16.00 3.90
C ASN A 107 -5.13 -14.48 3.85
N ASN A 108 -4.73 -13.83 4.93
CA ASN A 108 -4.50 -12.39 4.85
C ASN A 108 -3.23 -12.12 4.04
N PHE A 109 -3.21 -10.99 3.35
CA PHE A 109 -2.02 -10.45 2.70
C PHE A 109 -1.66 -9.11 3.31
N GLU A 110 -0.45 -8.99 3.83
CA GLU A 110 0.04 -7.77 4.45
C GLU A 110 1.24 -7.22 3.66
N VAL A 111 1.21 -5.92 3.42
CA VAL A 111 2.36 -5.15 2.94
C VAL A 111 2.77 -4.21 4.06
N LYS A 112 3.99 -4.34 4.57
CA LYS A 112 4.51 -3.56 5.70
C LYS A 112 5.70 -2.72 5.29
N LEU A 113 5.70 -1.47 5.73
CA LEU A 113 6.79 -0.52 5.54
C LEU A 113 7.30 -0.08 6.91
N SER A 114 8.61 0.13 7.02
CA SER A 114 9.23 0.88 8.12
C SER A 114 10.18 1.95 7.59
N ASN A 115 10.32 3.01 8.39
CA ASN A 115 11.33 4.06 8.25
C ASN A 115 12.65 3.74 8.97
N ASP A 116 12.79 2.54 9.53
CA ASP A 116 14.01 1.98 10.10
C ASP A 116 14.22 0.52 9.63
N THR A 117 15.45 -0.01 9.77
CA THR A 117 15.79 -1.36 9.28
C THR A 117 15.35 -2.48 10.21
N LEU A 118 15.12 -2.17 11.49
CA LEU A 118 14.70 -3.12 12.54
C LEU A 118 13.18 -3.34 12.54
N GLY A 119 12.43 -2.40 11.97
CA GLY A 119 10.97 -2.41 11.95
C GLY A 119 10.35 -1.87 13.24
N GLU A 120 10.99 -0.92 13.94
CA GLU A 120 10.47 -0.34 15.18
C GLU A 120 9.15 0.41 14.98
N ASN A 121 8.95 1.01 13.81
CA ASN A 121 7.67 1.59 13.39
C ASN A 121 7.13 0.86 12.16
N ILE A 122 5.92 0.33 12.24
CA ILE A 122 5.28 -0.35 11.11
C ILE A 122 4.04 0.38 10.64
N TRP A 123 4.00 0.66 9.34
CA TRP A 123 2.80 1.02 8.61
C TRP A 123 2.45 -0.09 7.65
N TRP A 124 1.16 -0.38 7.52
CA TRP A 124 0.73 -1.53 6.72
C TRP A 124 -0.53 -1.27 5.90
N VAL A 125 -0.65 -2.09 4.85
CA VAL A 125 -1.94 -2.47 4.28
C VAL A 125 -2.18 -3.92 4.68
N ASN A 126 -3.28 -4.19 5.37
CA ASN A 126 -3.70 -5.55 5.72
C ASN A 126 -4.99 -5.90 4.98
N LYS A 127 -4.91 -6.83 4.03
CA LYS A 127 -6.06 -7.34 3.29
C LYS A 127 -6.49 -8.67 3.88
N LYS A 128 -7.59 -8.65 4.62
CA LYS A 128 -8.15 -9.87 5.23
C LYS A 128 -8.75 -10.80 4.19
N ASN A 129 -8.59 -12.12 4.39
CA ASN A 129 -9.13 -13.16 3.51
C ASN A 129 -8.88 -12.84 2.02
N TYR A 130 -7.63 -12.50 1.70
CA TYR A 130 -7.30 -11.96 0.39
C TYR A 130 -7.47 -13.05 -0.69
N ALA A 131 -8.32 -12.76 -1.67
CA ALA A 131 -8.44 -13.57 -2.87
C ALA A 131 -7.22 -13.32 -3.76
N TYR A 132 -6.19 -14.13 -3.57
CA TYR A 132 -4.94 -14.01 -4.32
C TYR A 132 -5.19 -14.20 -5.82
N PRO A 133 -4.62 -13.33 -6.67
CA PRO A 133 -4.86 -13.39 -8.11
C PRO A 133 -4.12 -14.59 -8.73
N SER A 134 -4.83 -15.41 -9.50
CA SER A 134 -4.26 -16.56 -10.22
C SER A 134 -3.51 -16.17 -11.50
N GLN A 135 -3.70 -14.94 -11.97
CA GLN A 135 -2.92 -14.30 -13.03
C GLN A 135 -2.14 -13.12 -12.46
N TRP A 136 -1.09 -12.68 -13.16
CA TRP A 136 -0.36 -11.48 -12.75
C TRP A 136 -1.30 -10.28 -12.64
N LYS A 137 -1.27 -9.63 -11.48
CA LYS A 137 -2.04 -8.43 -11.20
C LYS A 137 -1.15 -7.40 -10.53
N ARG A 138 -1.15 -6.18 -11.06
CA ARG A 138 -0.48 -5.05 -10.41
C ARG A 138 -1.21 -4.68 -9.12
N ILE A 139 -0.47 -4.68 -8.02
CA ILE A 139 -0.90 -4.22 -6.70
C ILE A 139 -0.37 -2.81 -6.49
N HIS A 140 -1.23 -1.93 -6.00
CA HIS A 140 -0.92 -0.52 -5.74
C HIS A 140 -1.12 -0.22 -4.25
N VAL A 141 -0.04 0.23 -3.59
CA VAL A 141 0.00 0.64 -2.19
C VAL A 141 0.33 2.12 -2.15
N LYS A 142 -0.71 2.95 -2.09
CA LYS A 142 -0.59 4.41 -2.01
C LYS A 142 -0.32 4.81 -0.57
N LYS A 143 0.36 5.94 -0.35
CA LYS A 143 0.60 6.51 1.00
C LYS A 143 -0.67 6.48 1.88
N ARG A 144 -1.80 6.93 1.33
CA ARG A 144 -3.10 6.97 2.03
C ARG A 144 -3.73 5.61 2.36
N HIS A 145 -3.25 4.51 1.77
CA HIS A 145 -3.72 3.16 2.10
C HIS A 145 -3.06 2.63 3.37
N LEU A 146 -1.90 3.19 3.75
CA LEU A 146 -1.12 2.74 4.87
C LEU A 146 -1.74 3.23 6.18
N SER A 147 -1.96 2.30 7.10
CA SER A 147 -2.34 2.59 8.49
C SER A 147 -1.16 2.29 9.40
N PHE A 148 -0.98 3.08 10.46
CA PHE A 148 -0.02 2.75 11.51
C PHE A 148 -0.46 1.45 12.21
N ALA A 149 0.45 0.49 12.33
CA ALA A 149 0.21 -0.80 12.98
C ALA A 149 0.70 -0.76 14.43
N TRP A 150 2.00 -0.52 14.64
CA TRP A 150 2.63 -0.44 15.95
C TRP A 150 3.96 0.32 15.91
N GLY A 151 4.41 0.75 17.08
CA GLY A 151 5.58 1.58 17.32
C GLY A 151 5.29 2.63 18.40
N PRO A 152 6.25 3.49 18.78
CA PRO A 152 5.98 4.67 19.58
C PRO A 152 4.81 5.49 19.03
N ARG A 153 3.84 5.82 19.90
CA ARG A 153 2.48 6.30 19.55
C ARG A 153 2.40 7.61 18.75
N SER A 154 3.52 8.29 18.50
CA SER A 154 3.62 9.59 17.82
C SER A 154 4.31 9.55 16.45
N ALA A 155 4.51 8.36 15.85
CA ALA A 155 5.23 8.27 14.58
C ALA A 155 4.45 8.93 13.42
N PRO A 156 5.05 9.91 12.70
CA PRO A 156 4.43 10.49 11.50
C PRO A 156 4.37 9.45 10.37
N ALA A 157 3.60 9.69 9.30
CA ALA A 157 3.64 8.83 8.11
C ALA A 157 5.09 8.62 7.63
N PRO A 158 5.44 7.44 7.08
CA PRO A 158 6.84 7.13 6.79
C PRO A 158 7.39 8.09 5.74
N ASP A 159 8.49 8.73 6.09
CA ASP A 159 9.29 9.66 5.29
C ASP A 159 10.47 8.98 4.59
N ALA A 160 10.73 7.72 4.95
CA ALA A 160 11.70 6.86 4.31
C ALA A 160 11.17 5.43 4.19
N LEU A 161 11.60 4.73 3.15
CA LEU A 161 11.48 3.29 3.02
C LEU A 161 12.81 2.66 3.40
N ARG A 162 12.87 2.07 4.59
CA ARG A 162 14.04 1.34 5.10
C ARG A 162 13.84 -0.15 5.16
N ARG A 163 12.59 -0.59 5.24
CA ARG A 163 12.21 -1.99 5.29
C ARG A 163 10.86 -2.19 4.60
N LEU A 164 10.79 -3.20 3.74
CA LEU A 164 9.56 -3.66 3.11
C LEU A 164 9.37 -5.14 3.43
N GLU A 165 8.19 -5.49 3.95
CA GLU A 165 7.78 -6.88 4.15
C GLU A 165 6.54 -7.21 3.32
N LEU A 166 6.55 -8.40 2.72
CA LEU A 166 5.39 -9.02 2.10
C LEU A 166 5.06 -10.29 2.90
N VAL A 167 3.86 -10.32 3.49
CA VAL A 167 3.53 -11.31 4.53
C VAL A 167 2.20 -11.99 4.22
N VAL A 168 2.16 -13.30 4.45
CA VAL A 168 0.94 -14.10 4.47
C VAL A 168 0.66 -14.50 5.91
N THR A 169 -0.57 -14.31 6.37
CA THR A 169 -1.00 -14.74 7.71
C THR A 169 -2.25 -15.61 7.63
N ALA A 170 -2.28 -16.67 8.43
CA ALA A 170 -3.45 -17.54 8.62
C ALA A 170 -4.40 -16.99 9.70
#